data_AF-A0A644XU30-F1
#
_entry.id   AF-A0A644XU30-F1
#
_cell.length_a   1.000
_cell.length_b   1.000
_cell.length_c   1.000
_cell.angle_alpha   90.00
_cell.angle_beta   90.00
_cell.angle_gamma   90.00
#
_symmetry.space_group_name_H-M   'P 1'
#
loop_
_entity.id
_entity.type
_entity.pdbx_description
1 polymer ?
#
loop_
_entity_poly.entity_id
_entity_poly.type
_entity_poly.pdbx_seq_one_letter_code
_entity_poly.pdbx_strand_id
1 'polypeptide(L)'
;MASVLMAIGHPLNIAMFFASILAGLLADWRLIPIGLALWLVMVISVALNPSDRLNSSIDKRSNLSQRFQPLMSRIQRSQANLFNAIEALPGDAQNYLKPVYQAVGQLADKAMFYCQRLTPLENYRLVTTRGQNMEEEKRQLQARIDLSQNPDLKRELTETFASLEKRELTLNSVTAHLDKADAVLASLGNELDTTLLEIMQLPSLESSDLRSKVAQILQKLKAELAELDEIGKIPPTSS
;
A
#
# COMPACT_ATOMS: atom_id res chain seq x y z
N MET A 1 19.66 4.77 1.34
CA MET A 1 20.68 4.33 0.36
C MET A 1 20.07 3.66 -0.87
N ALA A 2 19.07 2.77 -0.74
CA ALA A 2 18.39 2.15 -1.90
C ALA A 2 17.86 3.16 -2.93
N SER A 3 17.36 4.32 -2.48
CA SER A 3 16.85 5.38 -3.36
C SER A 3 17.92 6.06 -4.22
N VAL A 4 19.16 6.17 -3.74
CA VAL A 4 20.27 6.79 -4.49
C VAL A 4 20.78 5.82 -5.57
N LEU A 5 20.87 4.54 -5.23
CA LEU A 5 21.20 3.48 -6.19
C LEU A 5 20.16 3.38 -7.32
N MET A 6 18.87 3.53 -7.00
CA MET A 6 17.80 3.53 -8.01
C MET A 6 17.87 4.76 -8.93
N ALA A 7 18.21 5.94 -8.40
CA ALA A 7 18.36 7.17 -9.18
C ALA A 7 19.58 7.12 -10.13
N ILE A 8 20.68 6.48 -9.72
CA ILE A 8 21.86 6.30 -10.59
C ILE A 8 21.57 5.34 -11.75
N GLY A 9 20.68 4.36 -11.55
CA GLY A 9 20.31 3.38 -12.57
C GLY A 9 19.36 3.87 -13.66
N HIS A 10 18.85 5.11 -13.58
CA HIS A 10 17.93 5.63 -14.58
C HIS A 10 18.67 5.88 -15.91
N PRO A 11 18.20 5.34 -17.05
CA PRO A 11 18.92 5.40 -18.33
C PRO A 11 19.20 6.84 -18.79
N LEU A 12 18.31 7.78 -18.45
CA LEU A 12 18.49 9.20 -18.70
C LEU A 12 19.71 9.80 -17.96
N ASN A 13 19.92 9.41 -16.69
CA ASN A 13 21.03 9.92 -15.88
C ASN A 13 22.37 9.37 -16.35
N ILE A 14 22.38 8.12 -16.84
CA ILE A 14 23.55 7.50 -17.47
C ILE A 14 23.87 8.21 -18.79
N ALA A 15 22.86 8.44 -19.64
CA ALA A 15 23.04 9.15 -20.90
C ALA A 15 23.60 10.57 -20.69
N MET A 16 23.08 11.30 -19.69
CA MET A 16 23.59 12.63 -19.34
C MET A 16 25.01 12.60 -18.78
N PHE A 17 25.36 11.60 -17.96
CA PHE A 17 26.73 11.44 -17.45
C PHE A 17 27.73 11.24 -18.60
N PHE A 18 27.41 10.36 -19.56
CA PHE A 18 28.23 10.19 -20.77
C PHE A 18 28.29 11.46 -21.62
N ALA A 19 27.16 12.17 -21.80
CA ALA A 19 27.14 13.44 -22.52
C ALA A 19 28.01 14.51 -21.85
N SER A 20 28.02 14.58 -20.51
CA SER A 20 28.90 15.48 -19.74
C SER A 20 30.38 15.14 -19.93
N ILE A 21 30.75 13.85 -19.94
CA ILE A 21 32.13 13.42 -20.18
C ILE A 21 32.55 13.76 -21.61
N LEU A 22 31.70 13.46 -22.60
CA LEU A 22 31.96 13.77 -24.02
C LEU A 22 32.08 15.27 -24.26
N ALA A 23 31.20 16.08 -23.68
CA ALA A 23 31.27 17.53 -23.78
C ALA A 23 32.55 18.08 -23.12
N GLY A 24 32.95 17.55 -21.96
CA GLY A 24 34.19 17.93 -21.29
C GLY A 24 35.44 17.51 -22.05
N LEU A 25 35.43 16.34 -22.70
CA LEU A 25 36.55 15.87 -23.53
C LEU A 25 36.73 16.71 -24.80
N LEU A 26 35.63 17.23 -25.37
CA LEU A 26 35.64 17.99 -26.62
C LEU A 26 35.91 19.49 -26.43
N ALA A 27 35.54 20.07 -25.28
CA ALA A 27 35.63 21.52 -25.05
C ALA A 27 36.94 21.96 -24.35
N ASP A 28 37.24 21.37 -23.19
CA ASP A 28 38.46 21.60 -22.39
C ASP A 28 38.40 20.68 -21.16
N TRP A 29 39.48 19.97 -20.82
CA TRP A 29 39.51 19.00 -19.71
C TRP A 29 39.17 19.62 -18.35
N ARG A 30 39.35 20.95 -18.22
CA ARG A 30 39.00 21.74 -17.02
C ARG A 30 37.49 21.86 -16.75
N LEU A 31 36.63 21.59 -17.74
CA LEU A 31 35.16 21.67 -17.59
C LEU A 31 34.53 20.41 -16.97
N ILE A 32 35.27 19.30 -16.96
CA ILE A 32 34.84 18.02 -16.38
C ILE A 32 34.31 18.16 -14.92
N PRO A 33 35.03 18.80 -13.98
CA PRO A 33 34.54 18.92 -12.60
C PRO A 33 33.23 19.72 -12.49
N ILE A 34 33.01 20.71 -13.36
CA ILE A 34 31.80 21.53 -13.36
C ILE A 34 30.59 20.70 -13.84
N GLY A 35 30.75 19.93 -14.91
CA GLY A 35 29.70 19.03 -15.40
C GLY A 35 29.33 17.96 -14.36
N LEU A 36 30.32 17.42 -13.66
CA LEU A 36 30.12 16.41 -12.62
C LEU A 36 29.41 16.99 -11.38
N ALA A 37 29.73 18.24 -11.01
CA ALA A 37 29.01 18.96 -9.94
C ALA A 37 27.55 19.25 -10.31
N LEU A 38 27.29 19.71 -11.54
CA LEU A 38 25.92 19.92 -12.05
C LEU A 38 25.11 18.63 -12.07
N TRP A 39 25.71 17.53 -12.53
CA TRP A 39 25.10 16.21 -12.50
C TRP A 39 24.79 15.77 -11.06
N LEU A 40 25.73 15.95 -10.13
CA LEU A 40 25.54 15.59 -8.72
C LEU A 40 24.38 16.39 -8.10
N VAL A 41 24.30 17.70 -8.34
CA VAL A 41 23.20 18.55 -7.86
C VAL A 41 21.87 18.07 -8.44
N MET A 42 21.81 17.75 -9.74
CA MET A 42 20.60 17.23 -10.36
C MET A 42 20.16 15.89 -9.75
N VAL A 43 21.08 14.94 -9.57
CA VAL A 43 20.79 13.64 -8.95
C VAL A 43 20.30 13.81 -7.51
N ILE A 44 20.92 14.69 -6.73
CA ILE A 44 20.48 15.01 -5.37
C ILE A 44 19.08 15.64 -5.41
N SER A 45 18.81 16.56 -6.33
CA SER A 45 17.51 17.22 -6.45
C SER A 45 16.40 16.22 -6.79
N VAL A 46 16.64 15.29 -7.72
CA VAL A 46 15.70 14.19 -8.05
C VAL A 46 15.53 13.23 -6.87
N ALA A 47 16.61 12.88 -6.18
CA ALA A 47 16.56 12.00 -5.02
C ALA A 47 15.83 12.62 -3.81
N LEU A 48 15.83 13.95 -3.70
CA LEU A 48 15.15 14.71 -2.65
C LEU A 48 13.71 15.08 -3.01
N ASN A 49 13.32 15.03 -4.30
CA ASN A 49 11.97 15.35 -4.73
C ASN A 49 10.99 14.22 -4.33
N PRO A 50 10.03 14.49 -3.42
CA PRO A 50 9.06 13.49 -2.98
C PRO A 50 8.06 13.11 -4.09
N SER A 51 7.90 13.95 -5.11
CA SER A 51 7.01 13.73 -6.25
C SER A 51 7.37 12.51 -7.10
N ASP A 52 8.66 12.21 -7.28
CA ASP A 52 9.08 11.05 -8.08
C ASP A 52 8.86 9.72 -7.34
N ARG A 53 8.86 9.75 -5.99
CA ARG A 53 8.44 8.59 -5.19
C ARG A 53 6.95 8.28 -5.38
N LEU A 54 6.12 9.32 -5.51
CA LEU A 54 4.69 9.16 -5.80
C LEU A 54 4.46 8.53 -7.19
N ASN A 55 5.26 8.88 -8.20
CA ASN A 55 5.15 8.26 -9.53
C ASN A 55 5.63 6.81 -9.56
N SER A 56 6.72 6.46 -8.88
CA SER A 56 7.18 5.07 -8.78
C SER A 56 6.19 4.14 -8.05
N SER A 57 5.32 4.70 -7.22
CA SER A 57 4.23 3.95 -6.56
C SER A 57 2.99 3.81 -7.46
N ILE A 58 2.90 4.52 -8.59
CA ILE A 58 1.85 4.33 -9.61
C ILE A 58 2.10 3.04 -10.41
N ASP A 59 3.34 2.74 -10.81
CA ASP A 59 3.64 1.50 -11.55
C ASP A 59 3.32 0.23 -10.74
N LYS A 60 3.47 0.31 -9.41
CA LYS A 60 3.10 -0.78 -8.48
C LYS A 60 1.58 -0.96 -8.33
N ARG A 61 0.74 -0.02 -8.80
CA ARG A 61 -0.73 -0.14 -8.76
C ARG A 61 -1.26 -1.19 -9.74
N SER A 62 -0.49 -1.52 -10.77
CA SER A 62 -0.86 -2.54 -11.78
C SER A 62 -1.15 -3.92 -11.18
N ASN A 63 -0.65 -4.21 -9.98
CA ASN A 63 -0.82 -5.50 -9.30
C ASN A 63 -1.84 -5.48 -8.15
N LEU A 64 -2.63 -4.42 -7.97
CA LEU A 64 -3.70 -4.40 -6.96
C LEU A 64 -5.00 -4.98 -7.53
N SER A 65 -5.68 -5.83 -6.76
CA SER A 65 -7.03 -6.29 -7.14
C SER A 65 -7.99 -5.11 -7.24
N GLN A 66 -8.99 -5.20 -8.14
CA GLN A 66 -9.97 -4.13 -8.36
C GLN A 66 -10.70 -3.71 -7.08
N ARG A 67 -10.90 -4.65 -6.14
CA ARG A 67 -11.53 -4.43 -4.84
C ARG A 67 -10.82 -3.33 -4.02
N PHE A 68 -9.50 -3.35 -3.98
CA PHE A 68 -8.72 -2.45 -3.11
C PHE A 68 -8.34 -1.13 -3.78
N GLN A 69 -8.44 -1.03 -5.12
CA GLN A 69 -8.10 0.18 -5.87
C GLN A 69 -8.85 1.44 -5.39
N PRO A 70 -10.18 1.45 -5.22
CA PRO A 70 -10.88 2.66 -4.77
C PRO A 70 -10.44 3.10 -3.37
N LEU A 71 -10.29 2.16 -2.44
CA LEU A 71 -9.85 2.44 -1.06
C LEU A 71 -8.44 3.03 -1.02
N MET A 72 -7.50 2.41 -1.75
CA MET A 72 -6.13 2.90 -1.83
C MET A 72 -6.05 4.28 -2.52
N SER A 73 -6.85 4.49 -3.58
CA SER A 73 -6.90 5.77 -4.28
C SER A 73 -7.37 6.90 -3.36
N ARG A 74 -8.31 6.61 -2.45
CA ARG A 74 -8.79 7.54 -1.44
C ARG A 74 -7.68 7.90 -0.46
N ILE A 75 -7.02 6.90 0.13
CA ILE A 75 -5.89 7.10 1.06
C ILE A 75 -4.79 7.97 0.42
N GLN A 76 -4.41 7.68 -0.83
CA GLN A 76 -3.40 8.46 -1.55
C GLN A 76 -3.83 9.89 -1.85
N ARG A 77 -5.11 10.11 -2.16
CA ARG A 77 -5.65 11.45 -2.35
C ARG A 77 -5.62 12.24 -1.05
N SER A 78 -6.05 11.64 0.07
CA SER A 78 -6.01 12.26 1.39
C SER A 78 -4.56 12.58 1.80
N GLN A 79 -3.62 11.66 1.54
CA GLN A 79 -2.18 11.89 1.74
C GLN A 79 -1.66 13.08 0.91
N ALA A 80 -1.97 13.14 -0.39
CA ALA A 80 -1.52 14.24 -1.23
C ALA A 80 -2.09 15.58 -0.77
N ASN A 81 -3.38 15.61 -0.40
CA ASN A 81 -4.02 16.80 0.15
C ASN A 81 -3.39 17.24 1.48
N LEU A 82 -3.07 16.28 2.36
CA LEU A 82 -2.35 16.53 3.62
C LEU A 82 -0.97 17.15 3.35
N PHE A 83 -0.22 16.61 2.40
CA PHE A 83 1.10 17.12 2.05
C PHE A 83 1.02 18.54 1.48
N ASN A 84 0.09 18.78 0.56
CA ASN A 84 -0.16 20.11 0.01
C ASN A 84 -0.60 21.10 1.10
N ALA A 85 -1.44 20.67 2.05
CA ALA A 85 -1.89 21.50 3.16
C ALA A 85 -0.72 21.87 4.10
N ILE A 86 0.17 20.92 4.40
CA ILE A 86 1.37 21.17 5.21
C ILE A 86 2.32 22.13 4.47
N GLU A 87 2.57 21.91 3.18
CA GLU A 87 3.46 22.76 2.36
C GLU A 87 2.95 24.20 2.22
N ALA A 88 1.64 24.43 2.34
CA ALA A 88 1.06 25.77 2.32
C ALA A 88 1.30 26.57 3.63
N LEU A 89 1.78 25.92 4.70
CA LEU A 89 2.00 26.57 6.00
C LEU A 89 3.32 27.36 6.05
N PRO A 90 3.46 28.34 6.95
CA PRO A 90 4.75 29.00 7.22
C PRO A 90 5.84 28.01 7.66
N GLY A 91 7.10 28.27 7.30
CA GLY A 91 8.21 27.32 7.46
C GLY A 91 8.42 26.77 8.88
N ASP A 92 8.15 27.57 9.92
CA ASP A 92 8.24 27.09 11.31
C ASP A 92 7.18 26.03 11.61
N ALA A 93 5.93 26.23 11.16
CA ALA A 93 4.85 25.25 11.31
C ALA A 93 5.10 23.98 10.49
N GLN A 94 5.67 24.12 9.29
CA GLN A 94 6.09 22.97 8.48
C GLN A 94 7.08 22.07 9.22
N ASN A 95 8.07 22.66 9.91
CA ASN A 95 9.06 21.91 10.66
C ASN A 95 8.43 21.09 11.80
N TYR A 96 7.42 21.64 12.49
CA TYR A 96 6.68 20.91 13.52
C TYR A 96 5.84 19.76 12.95
N LEU A 97 5.33 19.91 11.72
CA LEU A 97 4.48 18.90 11.06
C LEU A 97 5.25 17.84 10.27
N LYS A 98 6.57 17.98 10.14
CA LYS A 98 7.44 16.98 9.51
C LYS A 98 7.25 15.55 10.05
N PRO A 99 7.08 15.30 11.37
CA PRO A 99 6.78 13.97 11.88
C PRO A 99 5.42 13.44 11.43
N VAL A 100 4.41 14.32 11.30
CA VAL A 100 3.07 13.96 10.79
C VAL A 100 3.18 13.57 9.32
N TYR A 101 3.90 14.34 8.51
CA TYR A 101 4.20 14.02 7.12
C TYR A 101 4.80 12.61 6.98
N GLN A 102 5.81 12.29 7.79
CA GLN A 102 6.46 10.98 7.78
C GLN A 102 5.50 9.86 8.21
N ALA A 103 4.71 10.07 9.26
CA ALA A 103 3.75 9.08 9.74
C ALA A 103 2.67 8.76 8.69
N VAL A 104 2.08 9.78 8.06
CA VAL A 104 1.09 9.60 6.97
C VAL A 104 1.73 8.87 5.79
N GLY A 105 2.97 9.21 5.43
CA GLY A 105 3.72 8.50 4.39
C GLY A 105 3.87 7.01 4.68
N GLN A 106 4.32 6.67 5.89
CA GLN A 106 4.47 5.28 6.32
C GLN A 106 3.13 4.54 6.35
N LEU A 107 2.06 5.22 6.75
CA LEU A 107 0.72 4.64 6.81
C LEU A 107 0.20 4.28 5.42
N ALA A 108 0.35 5.17 4.44
CA ALA A 108 -0.01 4.91 3.06
C ALA A 108 0.83 3.77 2.43
N ASP A 109 2.13 3.75 2.69
CA ASP A 109 3.03 2.68 2.22
C ASP A 109 2.63 1.31 2.81
N LYS A 110 2.31 1.27 4.11
CA LYS A 110 1.85 0.04 4.76
C LYS A 110 0.48 -0.41 4.27
N ALA A 111 -0.46 0.52 4.07
CA ALA A 111 -1.77 0.20 3.49
C ALA A 111 -1.61 -0.41 2.09
N MET A 112 -0.73 0.15 1.26
CA MET A 112 -0.41 -0.40 -0.05
C MET A 112 0.18 -1.82 0.06
N PHE A 113 1.16 -2.02 0.93
CA PHE A 113 1.77 -3.34 1.14
C PHE A 113 0.74 -4.37 1.63
N TYR A 114 -0.14 -3.95 2.54
CA TYR A 114 -1.23 -4.79 3.05
C TYR A 114 -2.19 -5.20 1.93
N CYS A 115 -2.64 -4.26 1.10
CA CYS A 115 -3.46 -4.55 -0.09
C CYS A 115 -2.76 -5.52 -1.05
N GLN A 116 -1.47 -5.33 -1.33
CA GLN A 116 -0.70 -6.22 -2.20
C GLN A 116 -0.65 -7.66 -1.66
N ARG A 117 -0.53 -7.83 -0.34
CA ARG A 117 -0.54 -9.14 0.32
C ARG A 117 -1.92 -9.80 0.28
N LEU A 118 -2.99 -9.03 0.20
CA LEU A 118 -4.37 -9.53 0.09
C LEU A 118 -4.81 -9.83 -1.34
N THR A 119 -4.17 -9.24 -2.37
CA THR A 119 -4.50 -9.50 -3.78
C THR A 119 -4.55 -11.01 -4.12
N PRO A 120 -3.59 -11.87 -3.70
CA PRO A 120 -3.66 -13.30 -3.95
C PRO A 120 -4.90 -13.97 -3.34
N LEU A 121 -5.35 -13.53 -2.15
CA LEU A 121 -6.54 -14.07 -1.49
C LEU A 121 -7.82 -13.67 -2.23
N GLU A 122 -7.89 -12.43 -2.69
CA GLU A 122 -9.00 -11.97 -3.53
C GLU A 122 -9.02 -12.73 -4.85
N ASN A 123 -7.86 -12.97 -5.47
CA ASN A 123 -7.76 -13.80 -6.68
C ASN A 123 -8.22 -15.24 -6.42
N TYR A 124 -7.82 -15.84 -5.29
CA TYR A 124 -8.29 -17.17 -4.87
C TYR A 124 -9.81 -17.20 -4.72
N ARG A 125 -10.40 -16.20 -4.05
CA ARG A 125 -11.85 -16.07 -3.90
C ARG A 125 -12.53 -15.98 -5.26
N LEU A 126 -12.08 -15.08 -6.12
CA LEU A 126 -12.67 -14.87 -7.45
C LEU A 126 -12.59 -16.12 -8.33
N VAL A 127 -11.46 -16.83 -8.35
CA VAL A 127 -11.31 -18.07 -9.12
C VAL A 127 -12.22 -19.17 -8.60
N THR A 128 -12.28 -19.32 -7.27
CA THR A 128 -13.08 -20.38 -6.63
C THR A 128 -14.58 -20.14 -6.80
N THR A 129 -15.05 -18.89 -6.63
CA THR A 129 -16.48 -18.54 -6.77
C THR A 129 -16.96 -18.55 -8.22
N ARG A 130 -16.10 -18.21 -9.20
CA ARG A 130 -16.52 -18.10 -10.61
C ARG A 130 -16.85 -19.43 -11.29
N GLY A 131 -16.36 -20.55 -10.75
CA GLY A 131 -16.43 -21.85 -11.42
C GLY A 131 -17.31 -22.91 -10.77
N GLN A 132 -17.85 -22.69 -9.56
CA GLN A 132 -18.46 -23.77 -8.78
C GLN A 132 -19.78 -23.35 -8.13
N ASN A 133 -20.82 -24.14 -8.40
CA ASN A 133 -22.03 -24.13 -7.59
C ASN A 133 -21.83 -25.16 -6.45
N MET A 134 -20.94 -24.85 -5.51
CA MET A 134 -20.51 -25.79 -4.45
C MET A 134 -21.69 -26.39 -3.67
N GLU A 135 -22.74 -25.61 -3.44
CA GLU A 135 -23.96 -26.07 -2.78
C GLU A 135 -24.71 -27.13 -3.60
N GLU A 136 -24.75 -26.98 -4.93
CA GLU A 136 -25.33 -27.99 -5.82
C GLU A 136 -24.48 -29.27 -5.84
N GLU A 137 -23.16 -29.14 -5.92
CA GLU A 137 -22.24 -30.29 -5.86
C GLU A 137 -22.36 -31.06 -4.54
N LYS A 138 -22.44 -30.34 -3.40
CA LYS A 138 -22.66 -30.95 -2.08
C LYS A 138 -23.99 -31.70 -2.02
N ARG A 139 -25.09 -31.10 -2.52
CA ARG A 139 -26.41 -31.75 -2.56
C ARG A 139 -26.40 -33.01 -3.41
N GLN A 140 -25.76 -32.97 -4.58
CA GLN A 140 -25.62 -34.14 -5.46
C GLN A 140 -24.77 -35.25 -4.84
N LEU A 141 -23.65 -34.90 -4.19
CA LEU A 141 -22.81 -35.87 -3.48
C LEU A 141 -23.55 -36.50 -2.31
N GLN A 142 -24.27 -35.71 -1.52
CA GLN A 142 -25.07 -36.23 -0.41
C GLN A 142 -26.12 -37.23 -0.88
N ALA A 143 -26.86 -36.92 -1.95
CA ALA A 143 -27.83 -37.85 -2.53
C ALA A 143 -27.16 -39.17 -2.99
N ARG A 144 -25.95 -39.10 -3.56
CA ARG A 144 -25.18 -40.30 -3.95
C ARG A 144 -24.69 -41.12 -2.75
N ILE A 145 -24.29 -40.46 -1.66
CA ILE A 145 -23.89 -41.11 -0.41
C ILE A 145 -25.07 -41.90 0.18
N ASP A 146 -26.26 -41.30 0.18
CA ASP A 146 -27.48 -41.89 0.75
C ASP A 146 -27.98 -43.09 -0.08
N LEU A 147 -27.82 -43.04 -1.40
CA LEU A 147 -28.21 -44.12 -2.32
C LEU A 147 -27.16 -45.24 -2.43
N SER A 148 -25.90 -45.01 -2.03
CA SER A 148 -24.83 -45.99 -2.18
C SER A 148 -24.90 -47.11 -1.14
N GLN A 149 -24.99 -48.36 -1.61
CA GLN A 149 -24.93 -49.56 -0.77
C GLN A 149 -23.51 -50.14 -0.64
N ASN A 150 -22.57 -49.71 -1.50
CA ASN A 150 -21.19 -50.17 -1.47
C ASN A 150 -20.38 -49.35 -0.42
N PRO A 151 -19.78 -50.00 0.59
CA PRO A 151 -19.06 -49.31 1.66
C PRO A 151 -17.83 -48.54 1.16
N ASP A 152 -17.10 -49.06 0.16
CA ASP A 152 -15.90 -48.41 -0.36
C ASP A 152 -16.25 -47.13 -1.12
N LEU A 153 -17.25 -47.21 -2.01
CA LEU A 153 -17.75 -46.04 -2.74
C LEU A 153 -18.33 -44.99 -1.80
N LYS A 154 -19.04 -45.41 -0.74
CA LYS A 154 -19.60 -44.50 0.25
C LYS A 154 -18.51 -43.72 0.98
N ARG A 155 -17.39 -44.38 1.31
CA ARG A 155 -16.22 -43.74 1.92
C ARG A 155 -15.62 -42.68 1.00
N GLU A 156 -15.36 -43.00 -0.27
CA GLU A 156 -14.81 -42.06 -1.26
C GLU A 156 -15.70 -40.82 -1.47
N LEU A 157 -17.02 -41.02 -1.56
CA LEU A 157 -17.98 -39.92 -1.69
C LEU A 157 -18.00 -39.03 -0.44
N THR A 158 -17.90 -39.63 0.75
CA THR A 158 -17.86 -38.91 2.04
C THR A 158 -16.57 -38.11 2.18
N GLU A 159 -15.42 -38.67 1.78
CA GLU A 159 -14.13 -37.95 1.73
C GLU A 159 -14.20 -36.76 0.76
N THR A 160 -14.83 -36.95 -0.40
CA THR A 160 -15.05 -35.88 -1.38
C THR A 160 -15.93 -34.77 -0.81
N PHE A 161 -17.04 -35.14 -0.15
CA PHE A 161 -17.93 -34.19 0.52
C PHE A 161 -17.20 -33.37 1.59
N ALA A 162 -16.44 -34.04 2.48
CA ALA A 162 -15.65 -33.37 3.51
C ALA A 162 -14.59 -32.41 2.92
N SER A 163 -14.01 -32.76 1.76
CA SER A 163 -13.06 -31.88 1.06
C SER A 163 -13.72 -30.61 0.53
N LEU A 164 -14.97 -30.69 0.03
CA LEU A 164 -15.75 -29.52 -0.41
C LEU A 164 -16.14 -28.64 0.76
N GLU A 165 -16.61 -29.22 1.86
CA GLU A 165 -16.93 -28.49 3.09
C GLU A 165 -15.71 -27.73 3.63
N LYS A 166 -14.53 -28.36 3.65
CA LYS A 166 -13.28 -27.68 4.04
C LYS A 166 -12.95 -26.50 3.12
N ARG A 167 -13.14 -26.64 1.81
CA ARG A 167 -12.91 -25.55 0.84
C ARG A 167 -13.88 -24.40 1.05
N GLU A 168 -15.15 -24.69 1.30
CA GLU A 168 -16.18 -23.69 1.61
C GLU A 168 -15.84 -22.91 2.90
N LEU A 169 -15.49 -23.61 3.98
CA LEU A 169 -15.05 -22.98 5.23
C LEU A 169 -13.83 -22.07 5.01
N THR A 170 -12.88 -22.53 4.20
CA THR A 170 -11.69 -21.74 3.83
C THR A 170 -12.08 -20.49 3.06
N LEU A 171 -12.99 -20.60 2.08
CA LEU A 171 -13.46 -19.47 1.28
C LEU A 171 -14.24 -18.45 2.12
N ASN A 172 -15.07 -18.91 3.07
CA ASN A 172 -15.78 -18.05 4.00
C ASN A 172 -14.81 -17.30 4.93
N SER A 173 -13.78 -17.99 5.43
CA SER A 173 -12.72 -17.37 6.22
C SER A 173 -11.95 -16.31 5.43
N VAL A 174 -11.56 -16.60 4.19
CA VAL A 174 -10.90 -15.63 3.29
C VAL A 174 -11.81 -14.42 3.05
N THR A 175 -13.09 -14.64 2.78
CA THR A 175 -14.05 -13.55 2.54
C THR A 175 -14.17 -12.64 3.77
N ALA A 176 -14.36 -13.22 4.95
CA ALA A 176 -14.41 -12.46 6.20
C ALA A 176 -13.13 -11.65 6.46
N HIS A 177 -11.97 -12.22 6.13
CA HIS A 177 -10.68 -11.52 6.27
C HIS A 177 -10.57 -10.32 5.30
N LEU A 178 -11.02 -10.49 4.06
CA LEU A 178 -11.05 -9.42 3.06
C LEU A 178 -12.06 -8.32 3.44
N ASP A 179 -13.22 -8.68 3.99
CA ASP A 179 -14.21 -7.71 4.48
C ASP A 179 -13.67 -6.89 5.65
N LYS A 180 -12.97 -7.54 6.59
CA LYS A 180 -12.26 -6.85 7.67
C LYS A 180 -11.20 -5.89 7.12
N ALA A 181 -10.44 -6.31 6.12
CA ALA A 181 -9.44 -5.47 5.48
C ALA A 181 -10.06 -4.22 4.82
N ASP A 182 -11.18 -4.38 4.13
CA ASP A 182 -11.90 -3.24 3.54
C ASP A 182 -12.35 -2.25 4.61
N ALA A 183 -12.90 -2.74 5.72
CA ALA A 183 -13.34 -1.89 6.83
C ALA A 183 -12.17 -1.07 7.41
N VAL A 184 -11.02 -1.71 7.62
CA VAL A 184 -9.81 -1.05 8.15
C VAL A 184 -9.30 0.02 7.17
N LEU A 185 -9.19 -0.30 5.88
CA LEU A 185 -8.74 0.67 4.86
C LEU A 185 -9.72 1.83 4.69
N ALA A 186 -11.02 1.57 4.79
CA ALA A 186 -12.04 2.61 4.75
C ALA A 186 -11.96 3.52 5.99
N SER A 187 -11.78 2.94 7.18
CA SER A 187 -11.56 3.67 8.44
C SER A 187 -10.33 4.56 8.34
N LEU A 188 -9.22 4.01 7.84
CA LEU A 188 -7.97 4.72 7.63
C LEU A 188 -8.14 5.94 6.71
N GLY A 189 -8.88 5.78 5.61
CA GLY A 189 -9.20 6.89 4.71
C GLY A 189 -9.99 8.00 5.42
N ASN A 190 -10.95 7.64 6.29
CA ASN A 190 -11.71 8.61 7.08
C ASN A 190 -10.80 9.33 8.09
N GLU A 191 -9.92 8.62 8.79
CA GLU A 191 -9.02 9.24 9.79
C GLU A 191 -8.01 10.19 9.15
N LEU A 192 -7.53 9.88 7.93
CA LEU A 192 -6.68 10.80 7.17
C LEU A 192 -7.45 12.07 6.73
N ASP A 193 -8.71 11.92 6.31
CA ASP A 193 -9.58 13.07 5.98
C ASP A 193 -9.86 13.92 7.23
N THR A 194 -10.09 13.31 8.40
CA THR A 194 -10.23 14.02 9.67
C THR A 194 -8.94 14.73 10.07
N THR A 195 -7.80 14.06 9.95
CA THR A 195 -6.47 14.66 10.20
C THR A 195 -6.22 15.86 9.29
N LEU A 196 -6.66 15.80 8.03
CA LEU A 196 -6.55 16.92 7.09
C LEU A 196 -7.31 18.15 7.61
N LEU A 197 -8.55 17.95 8.06
CA LEU A 197 -9.35 19.02 8.64
C LEU A 197 -8.68 19.60 9.90
N GLU A 198 -8.09 18.76 10.75
CA GLU A 198 -7.36 19.21 11.93
C GLU A 198 -6.12 20.04 11.55
N ILE A 199 -5.35 19.62 10.53
CA ILE A 199 -4.18 20.37 10.04
C ILE A 199 -4.57 21.72 9.45
N MET A 200 -5.67 21.78 8.70
CA MET A 200 -6.18 23.03 8.13
C MET A 200 -6.58 24.07 9.19
N GLN A 201 -6.85 23.65 10.42
CA GLN A 201 -7.19 24.54 11.56
C GLN A 201 -5.95 24.99 12.35
N LEU A 202 -4.78 24.38 12.14
CA LEU A 202 -3.56 24.72 12.87
C LEU A 202 -3.06 26.16 12.67
N PRO A 203 -3.20 26.82 11.49
CA PRO A 203 -2.74 28.20 11.31
C PRO A 203 -3.36 29.21 12.26
N SER A 204 -4.56 28.92 12.79
CA SER A 204 -5.27 29.81 13.72
C SER A 204 -4.89 29.61 15.19
N LEU A 205 -4.06 28.62 15.51
CA LEU A 205 -3.68 28.29 16.88
C LEU A 205 -2.41 29.03 17.32
N GLU A 206 -2.34 29.34 18.61
CA GLU A 206 -1.10 29.81 19.23
C GLU A 206 -0.02 28.71 19.27
N SER A 207 1.24 29.12 19.40
CA SER A 207 2.39 28.19 19.28
C SER A 207 2.42 27.08 20.33
N SER A 208 1.88 27.29 21.53
CA SER A 208 1.74 26.25 22.58
C SER A 208 0.71 25.19 22.18
N ASP A 209 -0.43 25.63 21.66
CA ASP A 209 -1.56 24.78 21.30
C ASP A 209 -1.27 23.97 20.04
N LEU A 210 -0.53 24.56 19.10
CA LEU A 210 0.00 23.90 17.91
C LEU A 210 0.78 22.63 18.27
N ARG A 211 1.74 22.74 19.21
CA ARG A 211 2.58 21.59 19.60
C ARG A 211 1.76 20.48 20.23
N SER A 212 0.82 20.83 21.11
CA SER A 212 -0.07 19.87 21.76
C SER A 212 -0.94 19.14 20.72
N LYS A 213 -1.55 19.90 19.79
CA LYS A 213 -2.41 19.32 18.76
C LYS A 213 -1.63 18.42 17.79
N VAL A 214 -0.44 18.84 17.37
CA VAL A 214 0.45 18.00 16.53
C VAL A 214 0.83 16.70 17.23
N ALA A 215 1.14 16.75 18.53
CA ALA A 215 1.45 15.54 19.30
C ALA A 215 0.25 14.57 19.37
N GLN A 216 -0.97 15.09 19.53
CA GLN A 216 -2.20 14.29 19.51
C GLN A 216 -2.42 13.64 18.14
N ILE A 217 -2.30 14.40 17.04
CA ILE A 217 -2.39 13.87 15.67
C ILE A 217 -1.36 12.75 15.48
N LEU A 218 -0.12 12.98 15.88
CA LEU A 218 0.94 12.00 15.73
C LEU A 218 0.67 10.73 16.54
N GLN A 219 0.09 10.85 17.75
CA GLN A 219 -0.29 9.71 18.57
C GLN A 219 -1.39 8.88 17.90
N LYS A 220 -2.42 9.53 17.34
CA LYS A 220 -3.49 8.86 16.60
C LYS A 220 -2.93 8.10 15.39
N LEU A 221 -2.14 8.76 14.55
CA LEU A 221 -1.52 8.14 13.37
C LEU A 221 -0.62 6.95 13.73
N LYS A 222 0.09 7.02 14.87
CA LYS A 222 0.89 5.90 15.37
C LYS A 222 0.02 4.73 15.85
N ALA A 223 -1.12 5.00 16.45
CA ALA A 223 -2.07 3.97 16.86
C ALA A 223 -2.65 3.24 15.63
N GLU A 224 -3.08 3.98 14.60
CA GLU A 224 -3.54 3.43 13.31
C GLU A 224 -2.45 2.57 12.64
N LEU A 225 -1.20 3.04 12.68
CA LEU A 225 -0.07 2.32 12.13
C LEU A 225 0.22 1.00 12.88
N ALA A 226 0.01 0.98 14.20
CA ALA A 226 0.15 -0.21 15.02
C ALA A 226 -0.99 -1.21 14.77
N GLU A 227 -2.23 -0.74 14.66
CA GLU A 227 -3.39 -1.57 14.33
C GLU A 227 -3.21 -2.26 12.96
N LEU A 228 -2.77 -1.50 11.95
CA LEU A 228 -2.51 -2.05 10.62
C LEU A 228 -1.39 -3.11 10.64
N ASP A 229 -0.37 -2.94 11.47
CA ASP A 229 0.70 -3.92 11.66
C ASP A 229 0.21 -5.20 12.34
N GLU A 230 -0.65 -5.09 13.36
CA GLU A 230 -1.21 -6.26 14.04
C GLU A 230 -2.07 -7.08 13.09
N ILE A 231 -2.90 -6.43 12.31
CA ILE A 231 -3.77 -7.09 11.34
C ILE A 231 -2.93 -7.70 10.20
N GLY A 232 -1.89 -7.01 9.73
CA GLY A 232 -0.97 -7.49 8.70
C GLY A 232 -0.14 -8.70 9.10
N LYS A 233 0.04 -8.96 10.40
CA LYS A 233 0.78 -10.13 10.91
C LYS A 233 -0.01 -11.42 10.85
N ILE A 234 -1.34 -11.38 10.87
CA ILE A 234 -2.17 -12.58 10.85
C ILE A 234 -1.93 -13.26 9.49
N PRO A 235 -1.31 -14.45 9.45
CA PRO A 235 -1.19 -15.17 8.19
C PRO A 235 -2.62 -15.53 7.74
N PRO A 236 -2.93 -15.40 6.43
CA PRO A 236 -4.07 -16.14 5.92
C PRO A 236 -3.83 -17.59 6.30
N THR A 237 -4.75 -18.17 7.04
CA THR A 237 -4.64 -19.50 7.65
C THR A 237 -3.91 -20.45 6.70
N SER A 238 -2.73 -20.87 7.12
CA SER A 238 -1.90 -21.84 6.40
C SER A 238 -2.75 -23.09 6.18
N SER A 239 -3.06 -23.35 4.91
CA SER A 239 -3.52 -24.66 4.45
C SER A 239 -2.35 -25.38 3.78
#